data_AF-A0A9E5NGL4-F1
#
_entry.id   AF-A0A9E5NGL4-F1
#
_cell.length_a   1.000
_cell.length_b   1.000
_cell.length_c   1.000
_cell.angle_alpha   90.00
_cell.angle_beta   90.00
_cell.angle_gamma   90.00
#
_symmetry.space_group_name_H-M   'P 1'
#
loop_
_entity.id
_entity.type
_entity.pdbx_description
1 polymer ?
#
loop_
_entity_poly.entity_id
_entity_poly.type
_entity_poly.pdbx_seq_one_letter_code
_entity_poly.pdbx_strand_id
1 'polypeptide(L)'
;MKLWKPMLALILVGLALGVGLGILIGWGLWPVEYYDTDPVDLKAEHKEEYILLVSATYALNGDLDQASERLAKLEEEDIARVVSDLAQQYLQRGEDITKTRNLVMLADALGSSTEAMLAYVATPTRTLEPTFTPTPTQTATETAVPPTPTETTMPPTPTATAVPPSSTPQPATPTSTAVPPTSTPVAAASTSTPTSTPTSPPVAGCPGRPDPVILDIHRNLRDWGWVQSHFGVPRDYLMAYAGSCPGGAVYSVVKLAHYTDMTLRVTVQDRNGTPKPGVQVAFFGFQPYEDTPGGCCDRKHAAHIELTNERGEATYPMGPDSAYWPQEGQRGYHAVWVVDGIASDCVDGLGWVGLTFHDHLNVTFREIGP
;
A
#
# COMPACT_ATOMS: atom_id res chain seq x y z
N MET A 1 43.85 29.40 -36.22
CA MET A 1 42.67 28.73 -35.61
C MET A 1 41.38 29.35 -36.16
N LYS A 2 40.84 28.89 -37.30
CA LYS A 2 39.57 29.44 -37.83
C LYS A 2 38.79 28.48 -38.76
N LEU A 3 39.08 27.17 -38.73
CA LEU A 3 38.45 26.16 -39.60
C LEU A 3 37.43 25.25 -38.88
N TRP A 4 37.30 25.36 -37.55
CA TRP A 4 36.35 24.57 -36.73
C TRP A 4 34.87 24.93 -37.00
N LYS A 5 34.59 26.21 -37.24
CA LYS A 5 33.21 26.72 -37.33
C LYS A 5 32.46 26.18 -38.55
N PRO A 6 33.04 26.14 -39.76
CA PRO A 6 32.37 25.52 -40.90
C PRO A 6 32.23 23.99 -40.74
N MET A 7 33.16 23.34 -40.04
CA MET A 7 33.09 21.89 -39.81
C MET A 7 31.93 21.51 -38.88
N LEU A 8 31.73 22.27 -37.80
CA LEU A 8 30.60 22.09 -36.88
C LEU A 8 29.25 22.38 -37.56
N ALA A 9 29.19 23.40 -38.44
CA ALA A 9 27.99 23.69 -39.21
C ALA A 9 27.61 22.53 -40.16
N LEU A 10 28.59 21.92 -40.83
CA LEU A 10 28.35 20.77 -41.71
C LEU A 10 27.85 19.54 -40.94
N ILE A 11 28.39 19.28 -39.75
CA ILE A 11 27.93 18.17 -38.89
C ILE A 11 26.49 18.39 -38.43
N LEU A 12 26.14 19.61 -38.01
CA LEU A 12 24.78 19.93 -37.57
C LEU A 12 23.76 19.83 -38.70
N VAL A 13 24.12 20.27 -39.91
CA VAL A 13 23.26 20.12 -41.10
C VAL A 13 23.08 18.65 -41.48
N GLY A 14 24.16 17.86 -41.45
CA GLY A 14 24.08 16.42 -41.70
C GLY A 14 23.20 15.69 -40.69
N LEU A 15 23.32 16.03 -39.41
CA LEU A 15 22.50 15.47 -38.34
C LEU A 15 21.02 15.84 -38.50
N ALA A 16 20.73 17.12 -38.78
CA ALA A 16 19.36 17.59 -38.98
C ALA A 16 18.71 16.90 -40.19
N LEU A 17 19.46 16.72 -41.29
CA LEU A 17 18.98 15.97 -42.45
C LEU A 17 18.74 14.50 -42.13
N GLY A 18 19.67 13.84 -41.41
CA GLY A 18 19.51 12.43 -41.03
C GLY A 18 18.31 12.19 -40.12
N VAL A 19 18.12 13.04 -39.11
CA VAL A 19 16.97 12.97 -38.19
C VAL A 19 15.67 13.26 -38.93
N GLY A 20 15.65 14.30 -39.78
CA GLY A 20 14.48 14.63 -40.59
C GLY A 20 14.06 13.48 -41.51
N LEU A 21 15.03 12.83 -42.16
CA LEU A 21 14.77 11.68 -43.02
C LEU A 21 14.32 10.46 -42.22
N GLY A 22 14.92 10.20 -41.06
CA GLY A 22 14.54 9.10 -40.16
C GLY A 22 13.11 9.25 -39.65
N ILE A 23 12.70 10.46 -39.27
CA ILE A 23 11.32 10.76 -38.84
C ILE A 23 10.34 10.60 -40.01
N LEU A 24 10.68 11.12 -41.19
CA LEU A 24 9.83 10.98 -42.39
C LEU A 24 9.61 9.52 -42.78
N ILE A 25 10.67 8.70 -42.72
CA ILE A 25 10.57 7.27 -43.05
C ILE A 25 9.80 6.53 -41.95
N GLY A 26 10.13 6.77 -40.69
CA GLY A 26 9.55 6.08 -39.54
C GLY A 26 8.07 6.39 -39.31
N TRP A 27 7.62 7.62 -39.62
CA TRP A 27 6.23 8.03 -39.42
C TRP A 27 5.39 7.98 -40.71
N GLY A 28 6.02 8.05 -41.88
CA GLY A 28 5.32 8.11 -43.18
C GLY A 28 5.27 6.78 -43.94
N LEU A 29 6.36 6.00 -43.98
CA LEU A 29 6.41 4.74 -44.74
C LEU A 29 5.97 3.52 -43.93
N TRP A 30 6.15 3.55 -42.61
CA TRP A 30 5.74 2.48 -41.69
C TRP A 30 4.82 3.03 -40.61
N PRO A 31 3.52 3.26 -40.90
CA PRO A 31 2.58 3.53 -39.83
C PRO A 31 2.58 2.35 -38.86
N VAL A 32 2.80 2.64 -37.57
CA VAL A 32 2.66 1.63 -36.51
C VAL A 32 1.16 1.35 -36.36
N GLU A 33 0.69 0.27 -36.99
CA GLU A 33 -0.61 -0.30 -36.66
C GLU A 33 -0.48 -1.00 -35.31
N TYR A 34 -1.03 -0.38 -34.28
CA TYR A 34 -1.29 -1.07 -33.01
C TYR A 34 -2.43 -2.04 -33.26
N TYR A 35 -2.12 -3.33 -33.38
CA TYR A 35 -3.13 -4.37 -33.31
C TYR A 35 -3.52 -4.53 -31.84
N ASP A 36 -4.77 -4.16 -31.51
CA ASP A 36 -5.39 -4.53 -30.25
C ASP A 36 -5.32 -6.06 -30.13
N THR A 37 -4.60 -6.55 -29.13
CA THR A 37 -4.51 -7.99 -28.88
C THR A 37 -5.76 -8.39 -28.11
N ASP A 38 -6.73 -8.98 -28.80
CA ASP A 38 -7.98 -9.39 -28.19
C ASP A 38 -7.74 -10.57 -27.21
N PRO A 39 -8.49 -10.67 -26.11
CA PRO A 39 -8.36 -11.74 -25.11
C PRO A 39 -8.42 -13.18 -25.67
N VAL A 40 -9.02 -13.36 -26.84
CA VAL A 40 -9.13 -14.65 -27.54
C VAL A 40 -7.84 -15.11 -28.22
N ASP A 41 -6.93 -14.18 -28.54
CA ASP A 41 -5.65 -14.49 -29.24
C ASP A 41 -4.54 -14.93 -28.29
N LEU A 42 -4.82 -15.01 -26.99
CA LEU A 42 -3.86 -15.43 -25.97
C LEU A 42 -3.59 -16.93 -26.03
N LYS A 43 -2.31 -17.29 -26.01
CA LYS A 43 -1.84 -18.68 -25.83
C LYS A 43 -2.45 -19.27 -24.54
N ALA A 44 -2.65 -20.58 -24.50
CA ALA A 44 -3.30 -21.29 -23.38
C ALA A 44 -2.73 -20.92 -21.99
N GLU A 45 -1.42 -20.66 -21.89
CA GLU A 45 -0.73 -20.24 -20.67
C GLU A 45 -1.21 -18.87 -20.14
N HIS A 46 -1.67 -17.96 -21.00
CA HIS A 46 -2.17 -16.65 -20.58
C HIS A 46 -3.70 -16.64 -20.32
N LYS A 47 -4.43 -17.65 -20.79
CA LYS A 47 -5.84 -17.85 -20.41
C LYS A 47 -5.98 -18.18 -18.93
N GLU A 48 -5.05 -18.98 -18.39
CA GLU A 48 -4.94 -19.28 -16.96
C GLU A 48 -4.75 -18.00 -16.14
N GLU A 49 -3.83 -17.12 -16.55
CA GLU A 49 -3.57 -15.86 -15.86
C GLU A 49 -4.78 -14.91 -15.91
N TYR A 50 -5.49 -14.88 -17.04
CA TYR A 50 -6.75 -14.14 -17.16
C TYR A 50 -7.84 -14.67 -16.22
N ILE A 51 -8.03 -15.99 -16.15
CA ILE A 51 -8.99 -16.62 -15.24
C ILE A 51 -8.62 -16.33 -13.77
N LEU A 52 -7.34 -16.37 -13.44
CA LEU A 52 -6.85 -15.99 -12.11
C LEU A 52 -7.20 -14.54 -11.77
N LEU A 53 -6.97 -13.60 -12.68
CA LEU A 53 -7.30 -12.19 -12.49
C LEU A 53 -8.80 -11.98 -12.29
N VAL A 54 -9.62 -12.64 -13.10
CA VAL A 54 -11.09 -12.59 -12.96
C VAL A 54 -11.52 -13.18 -11.62
N SER A 55 -10.95 -14.33 -11.21
CA SER A 55 -11.24 -14.97 -9.92
C SER A 55 -10.85 -14.10 -8.73
N ALA A 56 -9.72 -13.40 -8.80
CA ALA A 56 -9.29 -12.47 -7.77
C ALA A 56 -10.21 -11.26 -7.68
N THR A 57 -10.65 -10.73 -8.82
CA THR A 57 -11.59 -9.61 -8.85
C THR A 57 -12.95 -10.01 -8.29
N TYR A 58 -13.44 -11.19 -8.67
CA TYR A 58 -14.68 -11.76 -8.13
C TYR A 58 -14.60 -11.96 -6.62
N ALA A 59 -13.48 -12.49 -6.10
CA ALA A 59 -13.27 -12.65 -4.67
C ALA A 59 -13.29 -11.30 -3.91
N LEU A 60 -12.93 -10.20 -4.56
CA LEU A 60 -12.93 -8.86 -3.97
C LEU A 60 -14.30 -8.17 -4.01
N ASN A 61 -15.05 -8.30 -5.12
CA ASN A 61 -16.28 -7.53 -5.35
C ASN A 61 -17.57 -8.35 -5.28
N GLY A 62 -17.49 -9.68 -5.37
CA GLY A 62 -18.65 -10.60 -5.40
C GLY A 62 -19.55 -10.47 -6.63
N ASP A 63 -19.12 -9.75 -7.67
CA ASP A 63 -19.93 -9.44 -8.86
C ASP A 63 -19.78 -10.56 -9.90
N LEU A 64 -20.71 -11.52 -9.85
CA LEU A 64 -20.73 -12.67 -10.76
C LEU A 64 -21.08 -12.28 -12.19
N ASP A 65 -21.92 -11.26 -12.39
CA ASP A 65 -22.33 -10.81 -13.72
C ASP A 65 -21.12 -10.23 -14.47
N GLN A 66 -20.36 -9.37 -13.80
CA GLN A 66 -19.11 -8.82 -14.34
C GLN A 66 -18.04 -9.90 -14.57
N ALA A 67 -17.92 -10.87 -13.66
CA ALA A 67 -16.99 -11.98 -13.82
C ALA A 67 -17.36 -12.84 -15.04
N SER A 68 -18.65 -13.14 -15.23
CA SER A 68 -19.16 -13.92 -16.35
C SER A 68 -18.96 -13.20 -17.69
N GLU A 69 -19.21 -11.88 -17.75
CA GLU A 69 -18.97 -11.08 -18.96
C GLU A 69 -17.48 -11.08 -19.36
N ARG A 70 -16.58 -11.02 -18.39
CA ARG A 70 -15.13 -11.10 -18.64
C ARG A 70 -14.71 -12.49 -19.09
N LEU A 71 -15.21 -13.54 -18.43
CA LEU A 71 -14.95 -14.92 -18.80
C LEU A 71 -15.50 -15.27 -20.20
N ALA A 72 -16.62 -14.67 -20.61
CA ALA A 72 -17.20 -14.86 -21.94
C ALA A 72 -16.26 -14.39 -23.07
N LYS A 73 -15.34 -13.47 -22.78
CA LYS A 73 -14.31 -13.02 -23.74
C LYS A 73 -13.28 -14.08 -24.09
N LEU A 74 -13.25 -15.21 -23.37
CA LEU A 74 -12.39 -16.34 -23.71
C LEU A 74 -13.02 -17.29 -24.76
N GLU A 75 -14.31 -17.09 -25.08
CA GLU A 75 -15.08 -17.88 -26.05
C GLU A 75 -15.03 -19.41 -25.82
N GLU A 76 -14.81 -19.84 -24.58
CA GLU A 76 -14.81 -21.25 -24.21
C GLU A 76 -16.25 -21.78 -24.10
N GLU A 77 -16.51 -22.95 -24.70
CA GLU A 77 -17.86 -23.56 -24.74
C GLU A 77 -18.41 -23.90 -23.35
N ASP A 78 -17.52 -24.24 -22.40
CA ASP A 78 -17.87 -24.52 -21.00
C ASP A 78 -16.85 -23.88 -20.05
N ILE A 79 -16.91 -22.55 -19.96
CA ILE A 79 -15.99 -21.77 -19.13
C ILE A 79 -16.10 -22.13 -17.64
N ALA A 80 -17.28 -22.54 -17.17
CA ALA A 80 -17.49 -22.98 -15.78
C ALA A 80 -16.68 -24.25 -15.47
N ARG A 81 -16.63 -25.20 -16.41
CA ARG A 81 -15.79 -26.39 -16.29
C ARG A 81 -14.30 -26.07 -16.38
N VAL A 82 -13.89 -25.17 -17.27
CA VAL A 82 -12.49 -24.73 -17.36
C VAL A 82 -12.01 -24.12 -16.04
N VAL A 83 -12.83 -23.28 -15.40
CA VAL A 83 -12.51 -22.68 -14.09
C VAL A 83 -12.43 -23.76 -12.99
N SER A 84 -13.35 -24.73 -12.98
CA SER A 84 -13.31 -25.86 -12.05
C SER A 84 -12.06 -26.74 -12.23
N ASP A 85 -11.72 -27.10 -13.47
CA ASP A 85 -10.54 -27.91 -13.78
C ASP A 85 -9.26 -27.18 -13.37
N LEU A 86 -9.21 -25.86 -13.53
CA LEU A 86 -8.11 -25.03 -13.07
C LEU A 86 -8.03 -25.00 -11.53
N ALA A 87 -9.15 -24.78 -10.84
CA ALA A 87 -9.21 -24.82 -9.37
C ALA A 87 -8.72 -26.17 -8.83
N GLN A 88 -9.10 -27.28 -9.47
CA GLN A 88 -8.66 -28.62 -9.08
C GLN A 88 -7.14 -28.81 -9.26
N GLN A 89 -6.57 -28.31 -10.36
CA GLN A 89 -5.13 -28.37 -10.58
C GLN A 89 -4.35 -27.58 -9.52
N TYR A 90 -4.85 -26.42 -9.10
CA TYR A 90 -4.23 -25.60 -8.04
C TYR A 90 -4.28 -26.32 -6.69
N LEU A 91 -5.40 -26.97 -6.38
CA LEU A 91 -5.55 -27.80 -5.18
C LEU A 91 -4.56 -28.98 -5.16
N GLN A 92 -4.40 -29.68 -6.29
CA GLN A 92 -3.51 -30.84 -6.38
C GLN A 92 -2.02 -30.45 -6.32
N ARG A 93 -1.66 -29.32 -6.93
CA ARG A 93 -0.30 -28.80 -6.93
C ARG A 93 0.10 -28.14 -5.60
N GLY A 94 -0.87 -27.81 -4.74
CA GLY A 94 -0.61 -27.07 -3.50
C GLY A 94 -0.04 -25.69 -3.79
N GLU A 95 -0.54 -25.04 -4.84
CA GLU A 95 -0.12 -23.69 -5.22
C GLU A 95 -0.64 -22.63 -4.24
N ASP A 96 -0.37 -21.36 -4.55
CA ASP A 96 -0.75 -20.22 -3.74
C ASP A 96 -2.17 -20.35 -3.17
N ILE A 97 -2.26 -20.28 -1.84
CA ILE A 97 -3.49 -20.52 -1.09
C ILE A 97 -4.59 -19.51 -1.45
N THR A 98 -4.20 -18.27 -1.75
CA THR A 98 -5.12 -17.17 -2.09
C THR A 98 -5.65 -17.36 -3.50
N LYS A 99 -4.78 -17.65 -4.48
CA LYS A 99 -5.19 -17.96 -5.85
C LYS A 99 -6.12 -19.16 -5.89
N THR A 100 -5.77 -20.22 -5.18
CA THR A 100 -6.56 -21.45 -5.09
C THR A 100 -7.94 -21.17 -4.48
N ARG A 101 -8.00 -20.38 -3.40
CA ARG A 101 -9.27 -20.01 -2.76
C ARG A 101 -10.14 -19.16 -3.67
N ASN A 102 -9.57 -18.19 -4.38
CA ASN A 102 -10.30 -17.31 -5.30
C ASN A 102 -10.87 -18.10 -6.48
N LEU A 103 -10.09 -19.03 -7.05
CA LEU A 103 -10.54 -19.94 -8.10
C LEU A 103 -11.70 -20.83 -7.64
N VAL A 104 -11.61 -21.38 -6.43
CA VAL A 104 -12.69 -22.20 -5.86
C VAL A 104 -13.96 -21.37 -5.63
N MET A 105 -13.84 -20.14 -5.13
CA MET A 105 -14.98 -19.25 -4.94
C MET A 105 -15.67 -18.91 -6.27
N LEU A 106 -14.89 -18.67 -7.32
CA LEU A 106 -15.44 -18.42 -8.65
C LEU A 106 -16.08 -19.68 -9.25
N ALA A 107 -15.46 -20.85 -9.10
CA ALA A 107 -16.03 -22.13 -9.53
C ALA A 107 -17.36 -22.45 -8.82
N ASP A 108 -17.45 -22.13 -7.52
CA ASP A 108 -18.68 -22.27 -6.75
C ASP A 108 -19.79 -21.34 -7.25
N ALA A 109 -19.46 -20.09 -7.48
CA ALA A 109 -20.40 -19.09 -8.01
C ALA A 109 -20.92 -19.45 -9.41
N LEU A 110 -20.09 -20.10 -10.22
CA LEU A 110 -20.46 -20.61 -11.55
C LEU A 110 -21.21 -21.96 -11.49
N GLY A 111 -21.38 -22.54 -10.29
CA GLY A 111 -22.08 -23.81 -10.09
C GLY A 111 -21.29 -25.06 -10.51
N SER A 112 -19.97 -24.96 -10.63
CA SER A 112 -19.06 -26.04 -11.05
C SER A 112 -18.14 -26.54 -9.93
N SER A 113 -18.37 -26.16 -8.68
CA SER A 113 -17.57 -26.61 -7.53
C SER A 113 -17.76 -28.10 -7.20
N THR A 114 -16.71 -28.73 -6.69
CA THR A 114 -16.74 -30.11 -6.17
C THR A 114 -16.72 -30.13 -4.63
N GLU A 115 -17.15 -31.24 -4.01
CA GLU A 115 -17.14 -31.37 -2.53
C GLU A 115 -15.75 -31.16 -1.92
N ALA A 116 -14.69 -31.60 -2.61
CA ALA A 116 -13.30 -31.38 -2.19
C ALA A 116 -12.89 -29.91 -2.21
N MET A 117 -13.40 -29.13 -3.18
CA MET A 117 -13.16 -27.69 -3.27
C MET A 117 -13.88 -26.94 -2.15
N LEU A 118 -15.13 -27.29 -1.86
CA LEU A 118 -15.89 -26.68 -0.76
C LEU A 118 -15.26 -26.97 0.61
N ALA A 119 -14.74 -28.18 0.81
CA ALA A 119 -13.99 -28.52 2.01
C ALA A 119 -12.70 -27.69 2.16
N TYR A 120 -12.03 -27.35 1.05
CA TYR A 120 -10.82 -26.53 1.06
C TYR A 120 -11.09 -25.09 1.55
N VAL A 121 -12.20 -24.48 1.11
CA VAL A 121 -12.59 -23.13 1.57
C VAL A 121 -13.16 -23.14 2.99
N ALA A 122 -13.78 -24.25 3.40
CA ALA A 122 -14.33 -24.45 4.74
C ALA A 122 -13.29 -24.82 5.81
N THR A 123 -12.06 -25.15 5.42
CA THR A 123 -10.99 -25.49 6.38
C THR A 123 -10.36 -24.19 6.91
N PRO A 124 -10.47 -23.87 8.21
CA PRO A 124 -9.71 -22.77 8.79
C PRO A 124 -8.22 -23.10 8.65
N THR A 125 -7.46 -22.21 8.03
CA THR A 125 -6.00 -22.27 7.94
C THR A 125 -5.44 -22.65 9.30
N ARG A 126 -4.77 -23.82 9.43
CA ARG A 126 -3.86 -24.03 10.55
C ARG A 126 -2.73 -23.03 10.37
N THR A 127 -2.77 -21.95 11.14
CA THR A 127 -1.59 -21.16 11.48
C THR A 127 -0.57 -22.16 12.03
N LEU A 128 0.50 -22.43 11.28
CA LEU A 128 1.64 -23.15 11.82
C LEU A 128 2.24 -22.26 12.91
N GLU A 129 1.90 -22.57 14.16
CA GLU A 129 2.55 -22.02 15.33
C GLU A 129 4.05 -22.39 15.25
N PRO A 130 4.99 -21.42 15.29
CA PRO A 130 6.40 -21.72 15.33
C PRO A 130 6.70 -22.39 16.67
N THR A 131 6.65 -23.71 16.69
CA THR A 131 7.08 -24.51 17.84
C THR A 131 8.59 -24.48 17.89
N PHE A 132 9.17 -23.54 18.63
CA PHE A 132 10.51 -23.71 19.16
C PHE A 132 10.47 -24.86 20.16
N THR A 133 10.76 -26.07 19.70
CA THR A 133 11.04 -27.20 20.59
C THR A 133 12.49 -27.04 21.07
N PRO A 134 12.76 -26.77 22.35
CA PRO A 134 14.11 -26.99 22.87
C PRO A 134 14.36 -28.51 22.87
N THR A 135 15.22 -28.98 21.98
CA THR A 135 15.72 -30.36 21.96
C THR A 135 16.38 -30.67 23.32
N PRO A 136 15.92 -31.67 24.08
CA PRO A 136 16.70 -32.15 25.21
C PRO A 136 17.90 -32.93 24.68
N THR A 137 19.10 -32.41 24.96
CA THR A 137 20.38 -33.11 24.88
C THR A 137 20.30 -34.44 25.63
N GLN A 138 20.41 -35.57 24.93
CA GLN A 138 20.83 -36.83 25.51
C GLN A 138 21.89 -37.52 24.65
N THR A 139 23.12 -37.45 25.18
CA THR A 139 24.14 -38.49 25.30
C THR A 139 24.44 -39.37 24.08
N ALA A 140 25.63 -39.12 23.53
CA ALA A 140 26.32 -39.96 22.56
C ALA A 140 26.56 -41.39 23.08
N THR A 141 26.27 -42.37 22.23
CA THR A 141 26.88 -43.71 22.29
C THR A 141 27.94 -43.80 21.20
N GLU A 142 29.05 -44.39 21.59
CA GLU A 142 30.38 -44.39 20.98
C GLU A 142 30.50 -45.24 19.71
N THR A 143 31.50 -44.88 18.88
CA THR A 143 32.27 -45.74 17.94
C THR A 143 31.88 -45.74 16.46
N ALA A 144 32.62 -44.96 15.65
CA ALA A 144 33.68 -45.44 14.74
C ALA A 144 34.11 -44.35 13.73
N VAL A 145 35.38 -43.96 13.75
CA VAL A 145 36.11 -43.14 12.73
C VAL A 145 36.50 -44.09 11.58
N PRO A 146 36.47 -43.77 10.26
CA PRO A 146 37.37 -42.79 9.58
C PRO A 146 36.83 -42.21 8.22
N PRO A 147 37.66 -41.60 7.34
CA PRO A 147 38.59 -40.47 7.53
C PRO A 147 38.21 -39.23 6.67
N THR A 148 38.70 -38.07 7.13
CA THR A 148 39.20 -36.89 6.41
C THR A 148 38.87 -36.69 4.92
N PRO A 149 38.28 -35.54 4.55
CA PRO A 149 38.63 -34.83 3.34
C PRO A 149 39.60 -33.67 3.65
N THR A 150 40.70 -33.66 2.91
CA THR A 150 41.71 -32.60 2.83
C THR A 150 41.09 -31.31 2.31
N GLU A 151 41.05 -30.24 3.10
CA GLU A 151 40.80 -28.90 2.59
C GLU A 151 42.10 -28.25 2.12
N THR A 152 42.09 -27.85 0.85
CA THR A 152 43.17 -27.17 0.16
C THR A 152 43.28 -25.72 0.64
N THR A 153 44.48 -25.35 1.04
CA THR A 153 44.92 -24.02 1.44
C THR A 153 44.71 -22.99 0.32
N MET A 154 43.95 -21.92 0.58
CA MET A 154 44.06 -20.67 -0.16
C MET A 154 44.96 -19.68 0.59
N PRO A 155 45.79 -18.88 -0.11
CA PRO A 155 46.75 -17.96 0.50
C PRO A 155 46.09 -16.69 1.08
N PRO A 156 46.65 -16.07 2.14
CA PRO A 156 46.16 -14.79 2.63
C PRO A 156 46.62 -13.61 1.75
N THR A 157 45.67 -12.76 1.35
CA THR A 157 45.88 -11.45 0.72
C THR A 157 46.04 -10.38 1.81
N PRO A 158 46.91 -9.36 1.62
CA PRO A 158 47.44 -8.55 2.73
C PRO A 158 46.50 -7.49 3.32
N THR A 159 46.60 -7.40 4.64
CA THR A 159 46.45 -6.28 5.58
C THR A 159 46.12 -4.90 5.02
N ALA A 160 44.95 -4.38 5.40
CA ALA A 160 44.66 -2.94 5.46
C ALA A 160 44.83 -2.45 6.91
N THR A 161 45.72 -1.48 7.09
CA THR A 161 46.04 -0.79 8.34
C THR A 161 44.84 0.03 8.84
N ALA A 162 44.34 -0.27 10.03
CA ALA A 162 43.40 0.60 10.75
C ALA A 162 44.15 1.60 11.64
N VAL A 163 43.80 2.88 11.50
CA VAL A 163 44.27 4.03 12.30
C VAL A 163 43.55 4.02 13.67
N PRO A 164 44.22 4.37 14.79
CA PRO A 164 43.65 4.25 16.13
C PRO A 164 42.65 5.38 16.46
N PRO A 165 41.62 5.15 17.29
CA PRO A 165 40.84 6.22 17.90
C PRO A 165 41.61 6.85 19.07
N SER A 166 41.72 8.18 19.04
CA SER A 166 42.25 9.00 20.13
C SER A 166 41.20 9.17 21.23
N SER A 167 41.53 8.73 22.44
CA SER A 167 40.77 8.97 23.66
C SER A 167 41.10 10.36 24.22
N THR A 168 40.10 11.24 24.36
CA THR A 168 40.21 12.42 25.22
C THR A 168 39.24 12.25 26.41
N PRO A 169 39.72 12.32 27.66
CA PRO A 169 38.88 12.18 28.85
C PRO A 169 38.22 13.51 29.25
N GLN A 170 36.92 13.48 29.53
CA GLN A 170 36.22 14.58 30.21
C GLN A 170 35.90 14.17 31.67
N PRO A 171 36.12 15.04 32.69
CA PRO A 171 36.01 14.66 34.10
C PRO A 171 34.57 14.48 34.58
N ALA A 172 34.36 13.54 35.50
CA ALA A 172 33.13 13.32 36.25
C ALA A 172 33.34 13.61 37.75
N THR A 173 32.39 14.29 38.39
CA THR A 173 31.90 14.06 39.79
C THR A 173 30.79 15.06 40.13
N PRO A 174 29.98 14.89 41.21
CA PRO A 174 29.66 13.68 42.00
C PRO A 174 28.13 13.39 42.08
N THR A 175 27.75 12.12 42.15
CA THR A 175 27.23 11.42 43.34
C THR A 175 25.87 11.87 43.87
N SER A 176 24.88 10.97 43.79
CA SER A 176 24.07 10.64 44.97
C SER A 176 23.73 9.15 44.96
N THR A 177 24.11 8.52 46.06
CA THR A 177 23.99 7.11 46.41
C THR A 177 22.68 6.88 47.16
N ALA A 178 21.93 5.84 46.82
CA ALA A 178 21.15 5.07 47.79
C ALA A 178 20.95 3.63 47.30
N VAL A 179 21.26 2.69 48.19
CA VAL A 179 21.28 1.22 48.03
C VAL A 179 19.92 0.61 48.49
N PRO A 180 19.56 -0.62 48.06
CA PRO A 180 18.18 -1.17 48.02
C PRO A 180 17.90 -2.20 49.14
N PRO A 181 17.09 -3.27 48.94
CA PRO A 181 15.63 -3.36 49.01
C PRO A 181 15.15 -4.34 50.11
N THR A 182 13.86 -4.41 50.47
CA THR A 182 13.30 -5.56 51.23
C THR A 182 11.77 -5.68 51.07
N SER A 183 11.34 -6.83 50.46
CA SER A 183 10.16 -7.70 50.72
C SER A 183 8.74 -7.09 50.83
N THR A 184 7.60 -7.64 50.39
CA THR A 184 7.10 -8.97 49.92
C THR A 184 5.54 -8.81 49.78
N PRO A 185 4.78 -9.73 49.13
CA PRO A 185 3.84 -9.47 48.03
C PRO A 185 2.38 -9.20 48.51
N VAL A 186 1.41 -9.14 47.58
CA VAL A 186 0.11 -9.86 47.63
C VAL A 186 -0.90 -9.24 46.64
N ALA A 187 -1.32 -10.12 45.72
CA ALA A 187 -2.62 -10.32 45.08
C ALA A 187 -3.36 -9.22 44.28
N ALA A 188 -3.80 -9.72 43.12
CA ALA A 188 -5.13 -9.62 42.53
C ALA A 188 -5.34 -8.62 41.37
N ALA A 189 -5.43 -9.24 40.19
CA ALA A 189 -6.59 -9.18 39.29
C ALA A 189 -6.66 -8.07 38.22
N SER A 190 -6.78 -8.60 36.99
CA SER A 190 -7.61 -8.12 35.87
C SER A 190 -7.08 -6.99 34.99
N THR A 191 -6.73 -7.41 33.77
CA THR A 191 -7.13 -6.86 32.47
C THR A 191 -7.80 -5.48 32.47
N SER A 192 -7.12 -4.49 31.88
CA SER A 192 -7.79 -3.43 31.13
C SER A 192 -6.91 -2.92 30.00
N THR A 193 -7.41 -3.11 28.79
CA THR A 193 -7.08 -2.48 27.51
C THR A 193 -6.66 -1.01 27.66
N PRO A 194 -5.60 -0.53 26.97
CA PRO A 194 -5.35 0.91 26.90
C PRO A 194 -6.34 1.54 25.89
N THR A 195 -7.37 2.19 26.42
CA THR A 195 -8.18 3.17 25.69
C THR A 195 -7.31 4.40 25.42
N SER A 196 -7.01 4.68 24.16
CA SER A 196 -6.42 5.93 23.72
C SER A 196 -7.44 7.06 23.84
N THR A 197 -7.22 7.98 24.77
CA THR A 197 -7.93 9.26 24.87
C THR A 197 -7.20 10.29 24.01
N PRO A 198 -7.85 11.01 23.08
CA PRO A 198 -7.20 12.06 22.32
C PRO A 198 -7.01 13.32 23.19
N THR A 199 -5.75 13.66 23.48
CA THR A 199 -5.37 14.93 24.11
C THR A 199 -5.20 15.99 23.03
N SER A 200 -6.29 16.70 22.71
CA SER A 200 -6.24 18.04 22.13
C SER A 200 -7.47 18.80 22.65
N PRO A 201 -7.31 20.02 23.18
CA PRO A 201 -8.45 20.78 23.67
C PRO A 201 -9.46 21.03 22.53
N PRO A 202 -10.78 20.96 22.80
CA PRO A 202 -11.79 21.22 21.79
C PRO A 202 -11.61 22.65 21.26
N VAL A 203 -11.34 22.74 19.96
CA VAL A 203 -11.32 24.02 19.24
C VAL A 203 -12.72 24.62 19.37
N ALA A 204 -12.82 25.85 19.87
CA ALA A 204 -14.10 26.50 20.17
C ALA A 204 -15.04 26.45 18.94
N GLY A 205 -16.24 25.91 19.14
CA GLY A 205 -17.25 25.76 18.09
C GLY A 205 -17.19 24.46 17.28
N CYS A 206 -16.14 23.64 17.40
CA CYS A 206 -16.10 22.33 16.76
C CYS A 206 -16.71 21.24 17.68
N PRO A 207 -17.51 20.30 17.13
CA PRO A 207 -18.03 19.17 17.89
C PRO A 207 -16.90 18.18 18.23
N GLY A 208 -17.16 17.28 19.17
CA GLY A 208 -16.20 16.22 19.52
C GLY A 208 -15.90 15.34 18.30
N ARG A 209 -14.65 15.38 17.84
CA ARG A 209 -14.17 14.59 16.69
C ARG A 209 -13.67 13.22 17.17
N PRO A 210 -14.12 12.10 16.59
CA PRO A 210 -13.57 10.79 16.91
C PRO A 210 -12.14 10.67 16.39
N ASP A 211 -11.32 9.86 17.07
CA ASP A 211 -10.11 9.36 16.42
C ASP A 211 -10.51 8.39 15.28
N PRO A 212 -9.79 8.41 14.14
CA PRO A 212 -10.14 7.56 13.01
C PRO A 212 -9.91 6.08 13.32
N VAL A 213 -10.77 5.24 12.75
CA VAL A 213 -10.52 3.80 12.70
C VAL A 213 -9.42 3.52 11.69
N ILE A 214 -8.33 2.89 12.12
CA ILE A 214 -7.21 2.55 11.25
C ILE A 214 -7.30 1.06 10.88
N LEU A 215 -7.26 0.76 9.58
CA LEU A 215 -7.38 -0.59 9.05
C LEU A 215 -6.18 -0.95 8.17
N ASP A 216 -5.64 -2.15 8.35
CA ASP A 216 -4.66 -2.72 7.41
C ASP A 216 -5.34 -3.26 6.13
N ILE A 217 -4.54 -3.83 5.23
CA ILE A 217 -5.02 -4.36 3.94
C ILE A 217 -6.05 -5.49 4.11
N HIS A 218 -5.95 -6.26 5.20
CA HIS A 218 -6.86 -7.34 5.57
C HIS A 218 -8.05 -6.86 6.41
N ARG A 219 -8.22 -5.54 6.57
CA ARG A 219 -9.26 -4.90 7.39
C ARG A 219 -9.15 -5.19 8.88
N ASN A 220 -7.97 -5.56 9.37
CA ASN A 220 -7.73 -5.64 10.81
C ASN A 220 -7.53 -4.25 11.40
N LEU A 221 -8.03 -4.05 12.62
CA LEU A 221 -7.76 -2.83 13.39
C LEU A 221 -6.27 -2.67 13.66
N ARG A 222 -5.80 -1.42 13.51
CA ARG A 222 -4.44 -0.98 13.78
C ARG A 222 -4.46 0.30 14.59
N ASP A 223 -3.28 0.70 15.06
CA ASP A 223 -3.07 1.93 15.81
C ASP A 223 -2.13 2.89 15.07
N TRP A 224 -1.93 4.06 15.67
CA TRP A 224 -1.03 5.09 15.16
C TRP A 224 0.44 4.66 15.12
N GLY A 225 0.85 3.74 16.00
CA GLY A 225 2.20 3.16 15.98
C GLY A 225 2.43 2.34 14.72
N TRP A 226 1.43 1.57 14.30
CA TRP A 226 1.45 0.85 13.03
C TRP A 226 1.58 1.81 11.84
N VAL A 227 0.76 2.88 11.80
CA VAL A 227 0.84 3.90 10.73
C VAL A 227 2.23 4.52 10.64
N GLN A 228 2.79 4.94 11.78
CA GLN A 228 4.15 5.48 11.83
C GLN A 228 5.20 4.47 11.36
N SER A 229 5.07 3.19 11.75
CA SER A 229 6.04 2.16 11.38
C SER A 229 5.97 1.75 9.90
N HIS A 230 4.77 1.77 9.32
CA HIS A 230 4.52 1.25 7.98
C HIS A 230 4.59 2.35 6.90
N PHE A 231 4.01 3.52 7.19
CA PHE A 231 3.96 4.67 6.28
C PHE A 231 4.91 5.80 6.67
N GLY A 232 5.67 5.69 7.77
CA GLY A 232 6.66 6.71 8.15
C GLY A 232 6.10 8.06 8.61
N VAL A 233 4.77 8.19 8.72
CA VAL A 233 4.09 9.46 9.03
C VAL A 233 3.49 9.45 10.44
N PRO A 234 3.91 10.37 11.34
CA PRO A 234 3.33 10.46 12.68
C PRO A 234 1.93 11.08 12.63
N ARG A 235 1.09 10.76 13.63
CA ARG A 235 -0.27 11.30 13.76
C ARG A 235 -0.34 12.82 13.57
N ASP A 236 0.49 13.55 14.30
CA ASP A 236 0.46 15.02 14.32
C ASP A 236 0.94 15.66 13.01
N TYR A 237 1.55 14.87 12.12
CA TYR A 237 1.89 15.30 10.76
C TYR A 237 0.85 14.84 9.75
N LEU A 238 0.42 13.58 9.84
CA LEU A 238 -0.56 12.99 8.91
C LEU A 238 -1.89 13.71 9.02
N MET A 239 -2.30 14.14 10.20
CA MET A 239 -3.62 14.72 10.43
C MET A 239 -3.56 16.07 11.12
N ALA A 240 -4.31 17.02 10.57
CA ALA A 240 -4.59 18.30 11.19
C ALA A 240 -6.10 18.48 11.35
N TYR A 241 -6.50 18.90 12.54
CA TYR A 241 -7.88 19.26 12.81
C TYR A 241 -8.23 20.62 12.20
N ALA A 242 -9.47 20.77 11.70
CA ALA A 242 -9.99 22.07 11.32
C ALA A 242 -9.82 23.09 12.47
N GLY A 243 -9.21 24.23 12.17
CA GLY A 243 -8.90 25.29 13.13
C GLY A 243 -10.11 26.13 13.58
N SER A 244 -11.24 26.02 12.89
CA SER A 244 -12.53 26.58 13.29
C SER A 244 -13.68 25.86 12.56
N CYS A 245 -14.85 25.76 13.19
CA CYS A 245 -16.03 25.11 12.62
C CYS A 245 -17.27 26.01 12.76
N PRO A 246 -17.44 27.03 11.91
CA PRO A 246 -18.61 27.90 11.96
C PRO A 246 -19.91 27.09 11.81
N GLY A 247 -20.89 27.32 12.70
CA GLY A 247 -22.16 26.58 12.68
C GLY A 247 -22.09 25.19 13.32
N GLY A 248 -20.94 24.76 13.84
CA GLY A 248 -20.82 23.52 14.59
C GLY A 248 -20.72 22.24 13.75
N ALA A 249 -20.67 22.36 12.42
CA ALA A 249 -20.45 21.23 11.51
C ALA A 249 -18.99 21.19 11.03
N VAL A 250 -18.44 19.98 10.89
CA VAL A 250 -17.09 19.71 10.38
C VAL A 250 -17.05 18.37 9.64
N TYR A 251 -16.34 18.29 8.53
CA TYR A 251 -15.93 17.02 7.96
C TYR A 251 -14.72 16.49 8.72
N SER A 252 -14.94 15.46 9.54
CA SER A 252 -13.87 14.85 10.32
C SER A 252 -13.39 13.53 9.70
N VAL A 253 -12.09 13.26 9.81
CA VAL A 253 -11.51 11.99 9.35
C VAL A 253 -11.90 10.88 10.32
N VAL A 254 -12.71 9.93 9.83
CA VAL A 254 -13.24 8.83 10.65
C VAL A 254 -12.60 7.48 10.34
N LYS A 255 -11.87 7.38 9.23
CA LYS A 255 -11.20 6.13 8.83
C LYS A 255 -9.96 6.41 8.00
N LEU A 256 -8.90 5.65 8.28
CA LEU A 256 -7.70 5.50 7.47
C LEU A 256 -7.55 4.02 7.14
N ALA A 257 -7.47 3.67 5.86
CA ALA A 257 -7.48 2.28 5.44
C ALA A 257 -6.37 2.01 4.42
N HIS A 258 -5.60 0.96 4.65
CA HIS A 258 -4.52 0.53 3.75
C HIS A 258 -5.07 -0.12 2.48
N TYR A 259 -4.54 0.30 1.34
CA TYR A 259 -4.77 -0.26 0.00
C TYR A 259 -3.45 -0.37 -0.78
N THR A 260 -3.44 -1.24 -1.78
CA THR A 260 -2.29 -1.53 -2.66
C THR A 260 -2.70 -1.37 -4.13
N ASP A 261 -3.22 -0.19 -4.43
CA ASP A 261 -3.64 0.20 -5.78
C ASP A 261 -3.05 1.57 -6.13
N MET A 262 -3.18 1.99 -7.39
CA MET A 262 -2.57 3.23 -7.88
C MET A 262 -3.43 4.48 -7.61
N THR A 263 -4.53 4.38 -6.87
CA THR A 263 -5.55 5.43 -6.79
C THR A 263 -5.74 5.90 -5.37
N LEU A 264 -5.43 7.17 -5.13
CA LEU A 264 -5.78 7.79 -3.86
C LEU A 264 -7.29 8.02 -3.84
N ARG A 265 -7.98 7.38 -2.91
CA ARG A 265 -9.43 7.48 -2.72
C ARG A 265 -9.75 8.22 -1.43
N VAL A 266 -10.64 9.19 -1.59
CA VAL A 266 -11.33 9.86 -0.49
C VAL A 266 -12.80 9.49 -0.54
N THR A 267 -13.34 9.00 0.57
CA THR A 267 -14.78 8.77 0.72
C THR A 267 -15.37 9.85 1.63
N VAL A 268 -16.46 10.48 1.22
CA VAL A 268 -17.20 11.42 2.04
C VAL A 268 -18.55 10.83 2.42
N GLN A 269 -18.88 10.97 3.71
CA GLN A 269 -20.11 10.48 4.30
C GLN A 269 -20.90 11.62 4.95
N ASP A 270 -22.23 11.49 4.94
CA ASP A 270 -23.11 12.32 5.74
C ASP A 270 -23.01 11.96 7.25
N ARG A 271 -23.75 12.70 8.09
CA ARG A 271 -23.81 12.47 9.54
C ARG A 271 -24.25 11.07 9.96
N ASN A 272 -24.95 10.33 9.10
CA ASN A 272 -25.42 8.98 9.36
C ASN A 272 -24.42 7.91 8.88
N GLY A 273 -23.31 8.31 8.27
CA GLY A 273 -22.34 7.41 7.65
C GLY A 273 -22.71 6.95 6.23
N THR A 274 -23.75 7.55 5.64
CA THR A 274 -24.19 7.27 4.27
C THR A 274 -23.25 7.97 3.28
N PRO A 275 -22.89 7.35 2.15
CA PRO A 275 -22.20 8.04 1.08
C PRO A 275 -22.84 9.39 0.69
N LYS A 276 -22.03 10.43 0.56
CA LYS A 276 -22.49 11.78 0.20
C LYS A 276 -21.95 12.17 -1.18
N PRO A 277 -22.75 12.05 -2.26
CA PRO A 277 -22.33 12.43 -3.62
C PRO A 277 -22.29 13.95 -3.82
N GLY A 278 -21.59 14.38 -4.87
CA GLY A 278 -21.51 15.80 -5.28
C GLY A 278 -20.68 16.71 -4.38
N VAL A 279 -19.94 16.16 -3.41
CA VAL A 279 -19.04 16.90 -2.53
C VAL A 279 -17.70 17.12 -3.23
N GLN A 280 -17.17 18.34 -3.20
CA GLN A 280 -15.84 18.64 -3.73
C GLN A 280 -14.76 18.20 -2.74
N VAL A 281 -13.77 17.47 -3.23
CA VAL A 281 -12.59 17.03 -2.50
C VAL A 281 -11.35 17.58 -3.19
N ALA A 282 -10.49 18.23 -2.41
CA ALA A 282 -9.22 18.73 -2.88
C ALA A 282 -8.13 17.66 -2.78
N PHE A 283 -7.37 17.51 -3.85
CA PHE A 283 -6.22 16.63 -4.00
C PHE A 283 -4.97 17.49 -4.27
N PHE A 284 -4.19 17.79 -3.24
CA PHE A 284 -2.97 18.58 -3.37
C PHE A 284 -1.85 17.80 -4.05
N GLY A 285 -1.08 18.51 -4.88
CA GLY A 285 0.02 17.94 -5.65
C GLY A 285 -0.40 17.27 -6.96
N PHE A 286 -1.67 17.45 -7.36
CA PHE A 286 -2.23 16.94 -8.61
C PHE A 286 -2.78 18.09 -9.48
N GLN A 287 -2.70 17.95 -10.79
CA GLN A 287 -3.05 18.97 -11.77
C GLN A 287 -4.36 18.60 -12.50
N PRO A 288 -5.13 19.59 -12.98
CA PRO A 288 -4.90 21.04 -12.88
C PRO A 288 -5.14 21.58 -11.47
N TYR A 289 -4.37 22.60 -11.07
CA TYR A 289 -4.58 23.27 -9.79
C TYR A 289 -5.71 24.31 -9.86
N GLU A 290 -6.64 24.22 -8.91
CA GLU A 290 -7.67 25.21 -8.62
C GLU A 290 -7.44 25.87 -7.27
N ASP A 291 -7.92 27.11 -7.10
CA ASP A 291 -7.85 27.81 -5.81
C ASP A 291 -8.79 27.15 -4.80
N THR A 292 -8.25 26.82 -3.64
CA THR A 292 -8.91 26.07 -2.57
C THR A 292 -8.76 26.83 -1.26
N PRO A 293 -9.57 27.88 -1.05
CA PRO A 293 -9.47 28.76 0.11
C PRO A 293 -9.46 27.99 1.42
N GLY A 294 -8.50 28.31 2.28
CA GLY A 294 -8.32 27.64 3.57
C GLY A 294 -7.20 26.60 3.58
N GLY A 295 -6.79 26.08 2.40
CA GLY A 295 -5.67 25.15 2.27
C GLY A 295 -5.74 23.96 3.22
N CYS A 296 -4.63 23.23 3.33
CA CYS A 296 -4.54 22.10 4.22
C CYS A 296 -3.12 21.96 4.76
N CYS A 297 -2.93 21.77 6.07
CA CYS A 297 -1.60 21.54 6.68
C CYS A 297 -0.51 22.53 6.21
N ASP A 298 -0.81 23.84 6.23
CA ASP A 298 0.07 24.91 5.74
C ASP A 298 0.49 24.80 4.25
N ARG A 299 -0.11 23.87 3.48
CA ARG A 299 0.08 23.74 2.03
C ARG A 299 -0.58 24.92 1.31
N LYS A 300 -0.07 25.21 0.11
CA LYS A 300 -0.69 26.21 -0.79
C LYS A 300 -2.15 25.86 -1.03
N HIS A 301 -2.98 26.89 -1.16
CA HIS A 301 -4.40 26.78 -1.50
C HIS A 301 -4.61 26.38 -2.98
N ALA A 302 -3.75 25.55 -3.56
CA ALA A 302 -3.84 25.12 -4.96
C ALA A 302 -3.85 23.59 -5.00
N ALA A 303 -4.95 23.00 -5.47
CA ALA A 303 -5.18 21.56 -5.52
C ALA A 303 -6.11 21.19 -6.67
N HIS A 304 -6.04 19.94 -7.16
CA HIS A 304 -7.06 19.41 -8.07
C HIS A 304 -8.36 19.18 -7.30
N ILE A 305 -9.50 19.53 -7.89
CA ILE A 305 -10.82 19.28 -7.28
C ILE A 305 -11.50 18.13 -8.00
N GLU A 306 -11.93 17.14 -7.22
CA GLU A 306 -12.76 16.04 -7.71
C GLU A 306 -14.09 16.00 -6.96
N LEU A 307 -15.18 15.70 -7.67
CA LEU A 307 -16.49 15.53 -7.08
C LEU A 307 -16.69 14.07 -6.68
N THR A 308 -17.20 13.84 -5.47
CA THR A 308 -17.57 12.50 -5.04
C THR A 308 -18.71 11.94 -5.90
N ASN A 309 -18.58 10.71 -6.37
CA ASN A 309 -19.61 9.98 -7.11
C ASN A 309 -20.76 9.47 -6.20
N GLU A 310 -21.69 8.68 -6.73
CA GLU A 310 -22.83 8.08 -5.99
C GLU A 310 -22.42 7.20 -4.79
N ARG A 311 -21.18 6.70 -4.76
CA ARG A 311 -20.61 5.97 -3.63
C ARG A 311 -19.92 6.89 -2.63
N GLY A 312 -20.04 8.21 -2.80
CA GLY A 312 -19.37 9.22 -1.98
C GLY A 312 -17.86 9.21 -2.22
N GLU A 313 -17.37 8.65 -3.33
CA GLU A 313 -15.95 8.48 -3.58
C GLU A 313 -15.44 9.51 -4.58
N ALA A 314 -14.38 10.23 -4.20
CA ALA A 314 -13.54 11.01 -5.08
C ALA A 314 -12.19 10.30 -5.19
N THR A 315 -11.67 10.17 -6.41
CA THR A 315 -10.47 9.38 -6.68
C THR A 315 -9.52 10.12 -7.59
N TYR A 316 -8.23 10.02 -7.30
CA TYR A 316 -7.21 10.54 -8.19
C TYR A 316 -6.12 9.48 -8.43
N PRO A 317 -5.77 9.15 -9.69
CA PRO A 317 -4.69 8.23 -9.98
C PRO A 317 -3.36 8.87 -9.61
N MET A 318 -2.63 8.22 -8.71
CA MET A 318 -1.31 8.66 -8.30
C MET A 318 -0.30 8.29 -9.40
N GLY A 319 0.60 9.22 -9.71
CA GLY A 319 1.64 9.06 -10.73
C GLY A 319 2.99 8.70 -10.11
N PRO A 320 4.02 8.35 -10.89
CA PRO A 320 5.33 7.92 -10.38
C PRO A 320 5.94 8.84 -9.31
N ASP A 321 5.66 10.14 -9.38
CA ASP A 321 6.14 11.17 -8.44
C ASP A 321 5.42 11.15 -7.07
N SER A 322 4.40 10.30 -6.91
CA SER A 322 3.68 10.07 -5.65
C SER A 322 4.38 9.07 -4.73
N ALA A 323 5.48 8.45 -5.19
CA ALA A 323 6.29 7.53 -4.40
C ALA A 323 7.09 8.27 -3.31
N TYR A 324 7.21 7.68 -2.12
CA TYR A 324 8.09 8.16 -1.07
C TYR A 324 8.70 7.00 -0.26
N TRP A 325 9.79 7.26 0.46
CA TRP A 325 10.56 6.25 1.20
C TRP A 325 10.56 6.48 2.72
N PRO A 326 9.62 5.88 3.49
CA PRO A 326 9.54 5.97 4.95
C PRO A 326 10.84 5.68 5.69
N GLN A 327 11.59 4.67 5.23
CA GLN A 327 12.87 4.24 5.81
C GLN A 327 13.98 5.29 5.70
N GLU A 328 13.84 6.22 4.76
CA GLU A 328 14.75 7.37 4.60
C GLU A 328 14.24 8.62 5.34
N GLY A 329 13.16 8.49 6.11
CA GLY A 329 12.48 9.60 6.77
C GLY A 329 11.67 10.48 5.81
N GLN A 330 11.48 10.05 4.56
CA GLN A 330 10.60 10.73 3.62
C GLN A 330 9.13 10.52 4.00
N ARG A 331 8.28 11.44 3.54
CA ARG A 331 6.83 11.41 3.76
C ARG A 331 6.16 11.68 2.42
N GLY A 332 4.93 11.22 2.29
CA GLY A 332 4.16 11.46 1.08
C GLY A 332 3.99 12.96 0.79
N TYR A 333 3.91 13.29 -0.49
CA TYR A 333 3.81 14.69 -0.92
C TYR A 333 2.38 15.22 -0.91
N HIS A 334 1.39 14.33 -0.98
CA HIS A 334 -0.01 14.65 -1.22
C HIS A 334 -0.76 14.94 0.07
N ALA A 335 -1.77 15.78 -0.05
CA ALA A 335 -2.72 16.09 1.00
C ALA A 335 -4.14 16.12 0.45
N VAL A 336 -5.12 15.83 1.30
CA VAL A 336 -6.55 15.86 0.95
C VAL A 336 -7.41 16.49 2.03
N TRP A 337 -8.46 17.17 1.60
CA TRP A 337 -9.50 17.76 2.46
C TRP A 337 -10.80 17.97 1.66
N VAL A 338 -11.90 18.19 2.38
CA VAL A 338 -13.21 18.47 1.78
C VAL A 338 -13.40 19.97 1.59
N VAL A 339 -13.94 20.37 0.44
CA VAL A 339 -14.19 21.78 0.03
C VAL A 339 -15.67 22.00 -0.21
N ASP A 340 -16.47 22.07 0.86
CA ASP A 340 -17.94 22.05 0.74
C ASP A 340 -18.63 23.07 1.67
N GLY A 341 -17.98 24.21 1.89
CA GLY A 341 -18.49 25.30 2.74
C GLY A 341 -18.56 25.00 4.25
N ILE A 342 -18.47 23.72 4.62
CA ILE A 342 -18.27 23.22 5.98
C ILE A 342 -16.75 23.09 6.21
N ALA A 343 -16.31 23.36 7.43
CA ALA A 343 -14.91 23.15 7.81
C ALA A 343 -14.49 21.68 7.61
N SER A 344 -13.26 21.43 7.21
CA SER A 344 -12.72 20.07 7.02
C SER A 344 -11.49 19.87 7.86
N ASP A 345 -11.38 18.70 8.49
CA ASP A 345 -10.10 18.15 8.89
C ASP A 345 -9.24 17.90 7.64
N CYS A 346 -7.96 17.64 7.88
CA CYS A 346 -6.93 17.64 6.88
C CYS A 346 -6.05 16.41 7.01
N VAL A 347 -5.68 15.80 5.88
CA VAL A 347 -4.75 14.67 5.85
C VAL A 347 -3.59 14.98 4.90
N ASP A 348 -2.35 14.95 5.39
CA ASP A 348 -1.11 15.25 4.66
C ASP A 348 -0.12 14.08 4.73
N GLY A 349 0.96 14.06 3.97
CA GLY A 349 1.90 12.93 3.99
C GLY A 349 1.41 11.72 3.18
N LEU A 350 0.44 11.93 2.29
CA LEU A 350 -0.13 10.88 1.44
C LEU A 350 0.68 10.67 0.16
N GLY A 351 0.54 9.49 -0.41
CA GLY A 351 1.33 8.96 -1.52
C GLY A 351 1.42 7.46 -1.34
N TRP A 352 2.31 6.81 -2.08
CA TRP A 352 2.58 5.39 -1.87
C TRP A 352 4.02 5.12 -1.44
N VAL A 353 4.19 4.04 -0.68
CA VAL A 353 5.52 3.58 -0.26
C VAL A 353 6.29 3.04 -1.45
N GLY A 354 7.49 3.56 -1.70
CA GLY A 354 8.34 3.14 -2.81
C GLY A 354 8.73 1.65 -2.72
N LEU A 355 8.88 1.00 -3.88
CA LEU A 355 9.19 -0.43 -4.02
C LEU A 355 8.13 -1.38 -3.45
N THR A 356 6.89 -0.91 -3.29
CA THR A 356 5.72 -1.73 -2.93
C THR A 356 4.72 -1.78 -4.09
N PHE A 357 3.62 -2.53 -3.91
CA PHE A 357 2.49 -2.51 -4.85
C PHE A 357 1.59 -1.30 -4.60
N HIS A 358 2.19 -0.11 -4.56
CA HIS A 358 1.52 1.16 -4.25
C HIS A 358 0.82 1.14 -2.88
N ASP A 359 1.50 0.66 -1.84
CA ASP A 359 0.97 0.67 -0.47
C ASP A 359 0.70 2.11 -0.03
N HIS A 360 -0.58 2.43 0.21
CA HIS A 360 -1.03 3.78 0.57
C HIS A 360 -2.24 3.75 1.51
N LEU A 361 -2.60 4.93 2.03
CA LEU A 361 -3.78 5.13 2.87
C LEU A 361 -4.89 5.84 2.10
N ASN A 362 -6.06 5.23 2.10
CA ASN A 362 -7.32 5.87 1.71
C ASN A 362 -8.02 6.47 2.92
N VAL A 363 -8.70 7.59 2.69
CA VAL A 363 -9.25 8.44 3.75
C VAL A 363 -10.77 8.45 3.67
N THR A 364 -11.45 8.38 4.81
CA THR A 364 -12.88 8.64 4.89
C THR A 364 -13.17 9.81 5.80
N PHE A 365 -13.86 10.81 5.24
CA PHE A 365 -14.44 11.93 5.97
C PHE A 365 -15.90 11.67 6.28
N ARG A 366 -16.37 12.16 7.41
CA ARG A 366 -17.78 12.18 7.79
C ARG A 366 -18.15 13.55 8.31
N GLU A 367 -19.31 14.04 7.91
CA GLU A 367 -19.90 15.23 8.50
C GLU A 367 -20.26 14.96 9.97
N ILE A 368 -19.76 15.80 10.88
CA ILE A 368 -20.05 15.75 12.32
C ILE A 368 -20.55 17.13 12.72
N GLY A 369 -21.71 17.20 13.39
CA GLY A 369 -22.33 18.45 13.80
C GLY A 369 -23.77 18.27 14.28
N PRO A 370 -24.42 19.37 14.71
CA PRO A 370 -25.79 19.38 15.23
C PRO A 370 -26.88 19.00 14.22
#